data_AF-A0A8J6XK30-F1
#
_entry.id   AF-A0A8J6XK30-F1
#
_cell.length_a   1.000
_cell.length_b   1.000
_cell.length_c   1.000
_cell.angle_alpha   90.00
_cell.angle_beta   90.00
_cell.angle_gamma   90.00
#
_symmetry.space_group_name_H-M   'P 1'
#
loop_
_entity.id
_entity.type
_entity.pdbx_description
1 polymer ?
#
loop_
_entity_poly.entity_id
_entity_poly.type
_entity_poly.pdbx_seq_one_letter_code
_entity_poly.pdbx_strand_id
1 'polypeptide(L)'
;MLSSPIVLRMPPELHMTDEQFFEFCQINRDLRIERNKFGEISIKSPTGGITGNRNFGILGELYIWTKRDGTGLCFDSSTGFKLSTGADRSPDASWMKLERWNSLSLEQQEKFAPICPDFVVELRSPSDNLKPLQEKMEEYMREPGVQLGLLIDRKNRNVYVYRSGLPAECLENPASVSCDPVLPGFILSMSTVW
;
A
#
# COMPACT_ATOMS: atom_id res chain seq x y z
N MET A 1 10.65 -23.53 7.16
CA MET A 1 10.45 -22.24 6.46
C MET A 1 10.11 -21.20 7.52
N LEU A 2 10.79 -20.06 7.52
CA LEU A 2 10.41 -18.95 8.39
C LEU A 2 9.05 -18.40 7.93
N SER A 3 8.17 -18.06 8.87
CA SER A 3 6.91 -17.38 8.56
C SER A 3 7.23 -15.97 8.02
N SER A 4 6.65 -15.60 6.89
CA SER A 4 6.69 -14.23 6.37
C SER A 4 5.46 -13.46 6.87
N PRO A 5 5.61 -12.21 7.35
CA PRO A 5 6.88 -11.49 7.52
C PRO A 5 7.67 -11.97 8.76
N ILE A 6 8.99 -11.82 8.71
CA ILE A 6 9.83 -11.85 9.91
C ILE A 6 9.75 -10.47 10.56
N VAL A 7 9.48 -10.42 11.85
CA VAL A 7 9.38 -9.16 12.62
C VAL A 7 10.57 -9.03 13.55
N LEU A 8 11.34 -7.96 13.39
CA LEU A 8 12.45 -7.58 14.27
C LEU A 8 11.96 -6.51 15.25
N ARG A 9 12.21 -6.75 16.55
CA ARG A 9 11.89 -5.81 17.63
C ARG A 9 13.18 -5.28 18.21
N MET A 10 13.34 -3.97 18.16
CA MET A 10 14.52 -3.29 18.67
C MET A 10 14.20 -2.58 19.99
N PRO A 11 15.13 -2.57 20.97
CA PRO A 11 15.06 -1.68 22.12
C PRO A 11 14.85 -0.22 21.66
N PRO A 12 14.10 0.61 22.42
CA PRO A 12 13.84 2.01 22.06
C PRO A 12 15.11 2.83 21.80
N GLU A 13 16.21 2.54 22.49
CA GLU A 13 17.50 3.23 22.35
C GLU A 13 18.16 2.96 20.99
N LEU A 14 17.74 1.91 20.28
CA LEU A 14 18.21 1.53 18.96
C LEU A 14 17.18 1.84 17.86
N HIS A 15 16.11 2.59 18.16
CA HIS A 15 15.17 3.03 17.15
C HIS A 15 15.85 4.01 16.20
N MET A 16 15.78 3.71 14.91
CA MET A 16 16.34 4.55 13.86
C MET A 16 15.52 5.83 13.66
N THR A 17 16.18 6.95 13.36
CA THR A 17 15.50 8.11 12.76
C THR A 17 14.94 7.76 11.38
N ASP A 18 14.18 8.67 10.76
CA ASP A 18 13.62 8.44 9.43
C ASP A 18 14.71 8.36 8.36
N GLU A 19 15.74 9.19 8.45
CA GLU A 19 16.91 9.15 7.59
C GLU A 19 17.68 7.85 7.75
N GLN A 20 17.93 7.43 9.00
CA GLN A 20 18.63 6.17 9.29
C GLN A 20 17.83 4.97 8.80
N PHE A 21 16.51 4.98 8.96
CA PHE A 21 15.66 3.89 8.48
C PHE A 21 15.61 3.83 6.96
N PHE A 22 15.53 4.97 6.28
CA PHE A 22 15.64 5.03 4.82
C PHE A 22 16.99 4.48 4.34
N GLU A 23 18.10 4.92 4.94
CA GLU A 23 19.44 4.43 4.61
C GLU A 23 19.58 2.93 4.87
N PHE A 24 19.05 2.43 6.00
CA PHE A 24 18.99 1.01 6.30
C PHE A 24 18.26 0.22 5.20
N CYS A 25 17.14 0.74 4.70
CA CYS A 25 16.43 0.14 3.57
C CYS A 25 17.25 0.19 2.27
N GLN A 26 17.97 1.27 1.98
CA GLN A 26 18.82 1.37 0.79
C GLN A 26 20.01 0.40 0.83
N ILE A 27 20.64 0.23 1.99
CA ILE A 27 21.72 -0.75 2.19
C ILE A 27 21.19 -2.17 2.00
N ASN A 28 19.96 -2.44 2.46
CA ASN A 28 19.29 -3.74 2.38
C ASN A 28 18.25 -3.80 1.25
N ARG A 29 18.53 -3.16 0.10
CA ARG A 29 17.57 -2.97 -1.01
C ARG A 29 16.97 -4.25 -1.61
N ASP A 30 17.60 -5.39 -1.39
CA ASP A 30 17.10 -6.70 -1.85
C ASP A 30 15.95 -7.23 -0.97
N LEU A 31 15.70 -6.58 0.18
CA LEU A 31 14.64 -6.93 1.12
C LEU A 31 13.44 -5.99 0.98
N ARG A 32 12.25 -6.52 1.26
CA ARG A 32 11.02 -5.74 1.40
C ARG A 32 10.83 -5.38 2.87
N ILE A 33 11.16 -4.15 3.23
CA ILE A 33 11.21 -3.69 4.63
C ILE A 33 10.11 -2.66 4.88
N GLU A 34 9.29 -2.89 5.90
CA GLU A 34 8.35 -1.90 6.45
C GLU A 34 8.67 -1.66 7.92
N ARG A 35 8.33 -0.48 8.44
CA ARG A 35 8.38 -0.16 9.88
C ARG A 35 7.00 0.22 10.35
N ASN A 36 6.51 -0.36 11.44
CA ASN A 36 5.22 0.05 12.00
C ASN A 36 5.38 1.22 13.00
N LYS A 37 4.25 1.76 13.47
CA LYS A 37 4.20 2.87 14.44
C LYS A 37 4.91 2.62 15.79
N PHE A 38 5.28 1.37 16.09
CA PHE A 38 6.00 1.00 17.30
C PHE A 38 7.51 0.85 17.06
N GLY A 39 8.00 1.09 15.84
CA GLY A 39 9.38 0.88 15.45
C GLY A 39 9.74 -0.58 15.14
N GLU A 40 8.76 -1.49 15.10
CA GLU A 40 9.02 -2.88 14.70
C GLU A 40 9.26 -2.96 13.19
N ILE A 41 10.29 -3.70 12.80
CA ILE A 41 10.70 -3.84 11.40
C ILE A 41 10.18 -5.16 10.86
N SER A 42 9.38 -5.09 9.80
CA SER A 42 8.85 -6.25 9.09
C SER A 42 9.67 -6.48 7.82
N ILE A 43 10.27 -7.65 7.69
CA ILE A 43 10.93 -8.11 6.46
C ILE A 43 10.03 -9.13 5.77
N LYS A 44 9.52 -8.78 4.60
CA LYS A 44 8.69 -9.66 3.76
C LYS A 44 9.57 -10.44 2.79
N SER A 45 9.23 -11.71 2.59
CA SER A 45 9.82 -12.51 1.52
C SER A 45 9.43 -11.98 0.14
N PRO A 46 10.22 -12.24 -0.91
CA PRO A 46 9.84 -11.92 -2.28
C PRO A 46 8.47 -12.50 -2.66
N THR A 47 7.68 -11.70 -3.37
CA THR A 47 6.35 -12.09 -3.84
C THR A 47 6.45 -13.25 -4.85
N GLY A 48 5.67 -14.31 -4.65
CA GLY A 48 5.58 -15.42 -5.60
C GLY A 48 4.97 -15.01 -6.94
N GLY A 49 5.31 -15.72 -8.02
CA GLY A 49 4.97 -15.32 -9.39
C GLY A 49 3.47 -15.10 -9.67
N ILE A 50 2.59 -15.92 -9.08
CA ILE A 50 1.14 -15.73 -9.21
C ILE A 50 0.71 -14.39 -8.59
N THR A 51 1.09 -14.13 -7.33
CA THR A 51 0.73 -12.87 -6.67
C THR A 51 1.36 -11.67 -7.40
N GLY A 52 2.61 -11.80 -7.86
CA GLY A 52 3.28 -10.77 -8.64
C GLY A 52 2.57 -10.45 -9.95
N ASN A 53 2.14 -11.47 -10.71
CA ASN A 53 1.39 -11.27 -11.96
C ASN A 53 0.04 -10.58 -11.73
N ARG A 54 -0.70 -10.98 -10.68
CA ARG A 54 -1.98 -10.35 -10.33
C ARG A 54 -1.80 -8.90 -9.87
N ASN A 55 -0.77 -8.64 -9.05
CA ASN A 55 -0.46 -7.27 -8.64
C ASN A 55 -0.07 -6.39 -9.84
N PHE A 56 0.71 -6.93 -10.78
CA PHE A 56 1.04 -6.22 -12.01
C PHE A 56 -0.19 -5.88 -12.84
N GLY A 57 -1.20 -6.77 -12.90
CA GLY A 57 -2.48 -6.48 -13.54
C GLY A 57 -3.20 -5.29 -12.91
N ILE A 58 -3.30 -5.27 -11.58
CA ILE A 58 -3.89 -4.15 -10.81
C ILE A 58 -3.14 -2.85 -11.12
N LEU A 59 -1.81 -2.86 -11.00
CA LEU A 59 -0.98 -1.70 -11.26
C LEU A 59 -1.10 -1.21 -12.71
N GLY A 60 -1.19 -2.13 -13.67
CA GLY A 60 -1.34 -1.83 -15.09
C GLY A 60 -2.66 -1.11 -15.40
N GLU A 61 -3.77 -1.60 -14.87
CA GLU A 61 -5.08 -0.93 -15.00
C GLU A 61 -5.06 0.46 -14.37
N LEU A 62 -4.53 0.57 -13.14
CA LEU A 62 -4.41 1.84 -12.42
C LEU A 62 -3.52 2.84 -13.17
N TYR A 63 -2.38 2.39 -13.70
CA TYR A 63 -1.47 3.23 -14.47
C TYR A 63 -2.10 3.75 -15.77
N ILE A 64 -2.78 2.88 -16.52
CA ILE A 64 -3.48 3.27 -17.76
C ILE A 64 -4.54 4.32 -17.46
N TRP A 65 -5.34 4.11 -16.41
CA TRP A 65 -6.32 5.11 -15.99
C TRP A 65 -5.65 6.41 -15.57
N THR A 66 -4.60 6.35 -14.74
CA THR A 66 -3.86 7.53 -14.25
C THR A 66 -3.32 8.38 -15.39
N LYS A 67 -2.80 7.76 -16.46
CA LYS A 67 -2.32 8.47 -17.65
C LYS A 67 -3.43 9.13 -18.46
N ARG A 68 -4.64 8.55 -18.47
CA ARG A 68 -5.81 9.11 -19.16
C ARG A 68 -6.44 10.25 -18.38
N ASP A 69 -6.58 10.07 -17.08
CA ASP A 69 -7.16 11.05 -16.16
C ASP A 69 -6.25 12.27 -15.97
N GLY A 70 -4.93 12.03 -15.79
CA GLY A 70 -3.93 13.09 -15.76
C GLY A 70 -3.90 13.94 -14.48
N THR A 71 -4.69 13.62 -13.46
CA THR A 71 -4.76 14.41 -12.22
C THR A 71 -3.82 13.95 -11.11
N GLY A 72 -3.07 12.87 -11.32
CA GLY A 72 -2.18 12.30 -10.31
C GLY A 72 -1.09 11.37 -10.81
N LEU A 73 -0.42 10.73 -9.86
CA LEU A 73 0.67 9.79 -10.05
C LEU A 73 0.33 8.43 -9.45
N CYS A 74 0.76 7.38 -10.12
CA CYS A 74 0.61 6.00 -9.67
C CYS A 74 1.98 5.46 -9.23
N PHE A 75 1.98 4.69 -8.15
CA PHE A 75 3.18 4.12 -7.53
C PHE A 75 3.03 2.61 -7.39
N ASP A 76 4.16 1.91 -7.58
CA ASP A 76 4.21 0.45 -7.52
C ASP A 76 4.34 -0.09 -6.09
N SER A 77 4.42 -1.42 -5.98
CA SER A 77 4.50 -2.12 -4.69
C SER A 77 5.83 -1.95 -3.94
N SER A 78 6.77 -1.17 -4.49
CA SER A 78 8.08 -0.93 -3.88
C SER A 78 8.20 0.44 -3.23
N THR A 79 7.25 1.32 -3.51
CA THR A 79 7.29 2.70 -3.06
C THR A 79 6.86 2.78 -1.59
N GLY A 80 7.77 3.26 -0.74
CA GLY A 80 7.49 3.51 0.67
C GLY A 80 6.89 4.90 0.91
N PHE A 81 5.90 4.96 1.80
CA PHE A 81 5.30 6.19 2.30
C PHE A 81 5.39 6.24 3.82
N LYS A 82 5.67 7.43 4.33
CA LYS A 82 5.76 7.71 5.76
C LYS A 82 4.42 8.27 6.24
N LEU A 83 3.80 7.55 7.17
CA LEU A 83 2.51 7.87 7.76
C LEU A 83 2.68 8.82 8.96
N SER A 84 1.62 9.54 9.32
CA SER A 84 1.59 10.44 10.48
C SER A 84 1.84 9.72 11.81
N THR A 85 1.58 8.40 11.86
CA THR A 85 1.87 7.54 13.02
C THR A 85 3.37 7.25 13.20
N GLY A 86 4.21 7.66 12.27
CA GLY A 86 5.63 7.28 12.23
C GLY A 86 5.90 5.95 11.52
N ALA A 87 4.87 5.25 11.05
CA ALA A 87 5.03 4.03 10.26
C ALA A 87 5.52 4.32 8.83
N ASP A 88 6.27 3.39 8.27
CA ASP A 88 6.73 3.39 6.87
C ASP A 88 6.11 2.18 6.17
N ARG A 89 5.17 2.43 5.26
CA ARG A 89 4.35 1.41 4.59
C ARG A 89 4.53 1.44 3.09
N SER A 90 4.46 0.27 2.47
CA SER A 90 4.49 0.11 1.02
C SER A 90 3.19 -0.59 0.60
N PRO A 91 2.19 0.13 0.07
CA PRO A 91 1.00 -0.49 -0.52
C PRO A 91 1.38 -1.27 -1.78
N ASP A 92 0.56 -2.23 -2.20
CA ASP A 92 0.83 -3.06 -3.38
C ASP A 92 0.58 -2.30 -4.70
N ALA A 93 -0.33 -1.33 -4.67
CA ALA A 93 -0.49 -0.28 -5.67
C ALA A 93 -1.06 0.97 -4.99
N SER A 94 -0.71 2.15 -5.46
CA SER A 94 -1.28 3.38 -4.92
C SER A 94 -1.33 4.51 -5.93
N TRP A 95 -2.18 5.50 -5.65
CA TRP A 95 -2.33 6.70 -6.45
C TRP A 95 -2.45 7.94 -5.57
N MET A 96 -1.81 9.03 -5.98
CA MET A 96 -1.82 10.31 -5.29
C MET A 96 -2.09 11.45 -6.26
N LYS A 97 -2.89 12.42 -5.84
CA LYS A 97 -3.13 13.64 -6.62
C LYS A 97 -1.82 14.39 -6.86
N LEU A 98 -1.70 14.95 -8.06
CA LEU A 98 -0.50 15.67 -8.49
C LEU A 98 -0.26 16.92 -7.64
N GLU A 99 -1.33 17.60 -7.21
CA GLU A 99 -1.24 18.76 -6.31
C GLU A 99 -0.59 18.41 -4.96
N ARG A 100 -0.87 17.22 -4.43
CA ARG A 100 -0.32 16.73 -3.16
C ARG A 100 1.12 16.25 -3.32
N TRP A 101 1.45 15.66 -4.45
CA TRP A 101 2.83 15.30 -4.76
C TRP A 101 3.71 16.53 -4.93
N ASN A 102 3.23 17.53 -5.67
CA ASN A 102 3.99 18.75 -5.96
C ASN A 102 4.14 19.69 -4.75
N SER A 103 3.42 19.45 -3.65
CA SER A 103 3.64 20.20 -2.40
C SER A 103 4.85 19.69 -1.61
N LEU A 104 5.37 18.51 -1.95
CA LEU A 104 6.58 17.95 -1.37
C LEU A 104 7.83 18.60 -1.97
N SER A 105 8.87 18.79 -1.15
CA SER A 105 10.19 19.15 -1.66
C SER A 105 10.78 18.00 -2.50
N LEU A 106 11.75 18.31 -3.36
CA LEU A 106 12.44 17.28 -4.14
C LEU A 106 13.09 16.22 -3.23
N GLU A 107 13.69 16.63 -2.12
CA GLU A 107 14.28 15.70 -1.14
C GLU A 107 13.25 14.74 -0.54
N GLN A 108 12.04 15.23 -0.25
CA GLN A 108 10.94 14.38 0.24
C GLN A 108 10.44 13.41 -0.83
N GLN A 109 10.43 13.82 -2.09
CA GLN A 109 10.04 12.99 -3.23
C GLN A 109 11.05 11.87 -3.54
N GLU A 110 12.33 12.09 -3.22
CA GLU A 110 13.42 11.12 -3.43
C GLU A 110 13.56 10.08 -2.31
N LYS A 111 12.81 10.24 -1.21
CA LYS A 111 12.80 9.35 -0.04
C LYS A 111 11.45 8.66 0.12
N PHE A 112 11.17 8.08 1.30
CA PHE A 112 9.80 7.71 1.66
C PHE A 112 8.99 8.99 1.88
N ALA A 113 8.11 9.29 0.93
CA ALA A 113 7.34 10.53 0.95
C ALA A 113 6.54 10.64 2.26
N PRO A 114 6.60 11.77 2.99
CA PRO A 114 5.95 11.99 4.29
C PRO A 114 4.46 12.30 4.17
N ILE A 115 3.80 11.56 3.29
CA ILE A 115 2.38 11.71 3.00
C ILE A 115 1.84 10.38 2.47
N CYS A 116 0.64 9.99 2.92
CA CYS A 116 -0.02 8.80 2.43
C CYS A 116 -0.79 9.07 1.12
N PRO A 117 -0.78 8.16 0.12
CA PRO A 117 -1.55 8.32 -1.12
C PRO A 117 -3.06 8.52 -0.91
N ASP A 118 -3.74 9.13 -1.88
CA ASP A 118 -5.21 9.28 -1.87
C ASP A 118 -5.93 7.92 -1.98
N PHE A 119 -5.30 6.98 -2.69
CA PHE A 119 -5.81 5.64 -2.94
C PHE A 119 -4.73 4.59 -2.71
N VAL A 120 -5.07 3.53 -1.99
CA VAL A 120 -4.17 2.41 -1.69
C VAL A 120 -4.83 1.06 -1.96
N VAL A 121 -4.03 0.11 -2.43
CA VAL A 121 -4.45 -1.29 -2.63
C VAL A 121 -3.49 -2.20 -1.86
N GLU A 122 -4.04 -3.17 -1.15
CA GLU A 122 -3.30 -4.32 -0.60
C GLU A 122 -3.87 -5.60 -1.20
N LEU A 123 -2.99 -6.44 -1.74
CA LEU A 123 -3.29 -7.72 -2.35
C LEU A 123 -2.86 -8.84 -1.42
N ARG A 124 -3.82 -9.54 -0.83
CA ARG A 124 -3.50 -10.65 0.09
C ARG A 124 -2.77 -11.77 -0.65
N SER A 125 -1.57 -12.11 -0.19
CA SER A 125 -0.82 -13.25 -0.69
C SER A 125 -1.24 -14.57 -0.02
N PRO A 126 -0.84 -15.74 -0.58
CA PRO A 126 -1.14 -17.04 0.01
C PRO A 126 -0.59 -17.24 1.44
N SER A 127 0.50 -16.57 1.82
CA SER A 127 1.05 -16.67 3.18
C SER A 127 0.38 -15.71 4.17
N ASP A 128 -0.36 -14.71 3.68
CA ASP A 128 -0.82 -13.63 4.56
C ASP A 128 -2.07 -14.01 5.34
N ASN A 129 -2.09 -13.51 6.58
CA ASN A 129 -3.26 -13.48 7.44
C ASN A 129 -4.11 -12.25 7.08
N LEU A 130 -5.43 -12.41 7.09
CA LEU A 130 -6.35 -11.34 6.70
C LEU A 130 -6.37 -10.22 7.75
N LYS A 131 -6.41 -10.56 9.03
CA LYS A 131 -6.58 -9.58 10.11
C LYS A 131 -5.46 -8.52 10.16
N PRO A 132 -4.16 -8.87 10.06
CA PRO A 132 -3.10 -7.86 9.97
C PRO A 132 -3.22 -6.93 8.75
N LEU A 133 -3.74 -7.43 7.62
CA LEU A 133 -3.99 -6.58 6.45
C LEU A 133 -5.17 -5.64 6.70
N GLN A 134 -6.24 -6.11 7.32
CA GLN A 134 -7.36 -5.24 7.72
C GLN A 134 -6.92 -4.15 8.70
N GLU A 135 -6.08 -4.48 9.69
CA GLU A 135 -5.49 -3.52 10.62
C GLU A 135 -4.57 -2.50 9.89
N LYS A 136 -3.83 -2.96 8.87
CA LYS A 136 -3.03 -2.07 7.99
C LYS A 136 -3.93 -1.13 7.19
N MET A 137 -5.06 -1.62 6.65
CA MET A 137 -6.05 -0.77 5.99
C MET A 137 -6.65 0.26 6.95
N GLU A 138 -7.03 -0.15 8.16
CA GLU A 138 -7.51 0.78 9.20
C GLU A 138 -6.44 1.80 9.62
N GLU A 139 -5.15 1.47 9.54
CA GLU A 139 -4.06 2.43 9.72
C GLU A 139 -4.02 3.45 8.58
N TYR A 140 -4.07 3.01 7.31
CA TYR A 140 -4.15 3.93 6.18
C TYR A 140 -5.38 4.85 6.26
N MET A 141 -6.56 4.32 6.56
CA MET A 141 -7.80 5.12 6.60
C MET A 141 -7.84 6.18 7.70
N ARG A 142 -6.92 6.12 8.68
CA ARG A 142 -6.76 7.17 9.70
C ARG A 142 -5.88 8.32 9.23
N GLU A 143 -5.14 8.16 8.13
CA GLU A 143 -4.35 9.23 7.54
C GLU A 143 -5.27 10.25 6.87
N PRO A 144 -5.10 11.57 7.15
CA PRO A 144 -5.99 12.61 6.60
C PRO A 144 -6.11 12.62 5.08
N GLY A 145 -5.11 12.08 4.38
CA GLY A 145 -5.04 12.06 2.93
C GLY A 145 -5.66 10.85 2.25
N VAL A 146 -5.93 9.75 2.95
CA VAL A 146 -6.44 8.53 2.32
C VAL A 146 -7.95 8.63 2.19
N GLN A 147 -8.46 8.49 0.97
CA GLN A 147 -9.89 8.59 0.68
C GLN A 147 -10.51 7.24 0.35
N LEU A 148 -9.74 6.34 -0.27
CA LEU A 148 -10.19 5.01 -0.67
C LEU A 148 -9.07 3.98 -0.47
N GLY A 149 -9.43 2.84 0.10
CA GLY A 149 -8.56 1.68 0.23
C GLY A 149 -9.24 0.41 -0.28
N LEU A 150 -8.51 -0.44 -1.01
CA LEU A 150 -8.98 -1.77 -1.39
C LEU A 150 -8.08 -2.84 -0.77
N LEU A 151 -8.67 -3.78 -0.02
CA LEU A 151 -7.98 -5.01 0.36
C LEU A 151 -8.60 -6.18 -0.41
N ILE A 152 -7.80 -6.77 -1.29
CA ILE A 152 -8.25 -7.84 -2.17
C ILE A 152 -7.82 -9.18 -1.57
N ASP A 153 -8.81 -9.91 -1.04
CA ASP A 153 -8.63 -11.24 -0.48
C ASP A 153 -8.87 -12.32 -1.54
N ARG A 154 -7.80 -12.66 -2.26
CA ARG A 154 -7.84 -13.69 -3.32
C ARG A 154 -8.24 -15.08 -2.82
N LYS A 155 -7.96 -15.42 -1.56
CA LYS A 155 -8.27 -16.75 -1.01
C LYS A 155 -9.78 -16.95 -0.91
N ASN A 156 -10.48 -15.91 -0.48
CA ASN A 156 -11.92 -15.94 -0.28
C ASN A 156 -12.70 -15.27 -1.43
N ARG A 157 -11.97 -14.70 -2.41
CA ARG A 157 -12.52 -13.87 -3.50
C ARG A 157 -13.36 -12.70 -2.99
N ASN A 158 -12.91 -12.07 -1.92
CA ASN A 158 -13.56 -10.87 -1.38
C ASN A 158 -12.75 -9.64 -1.71
N VAL A 159 -13.44 -8.51 -1.88
CA VAL A 159 -12.81 -7.19 -1.87
C VAL A 159 -13.40 -6.38 -0.73
N TYR A 160 -12.54 -5.98 0.19
CA TYR A 160 -12.90 -5.05 1.25
C TYR A 160 -12.64 -3.62 0.76
N VAL A 161 -13.70 -2.81 0.72
CA VAL A 161 -13.66 -1.42 0.29
C VAL A 161 -13.71 -0.52 1.52
N TYR A 162 -12.69 0.30 1.68
CA TYR A 162 -12.54 1.23 2.79
C TYR A 162 -12.71 2.65 2.28
N ARG A 163 -13.61 3.42 2.88
CA ARG A 163 -13.85 4.83 2.55
C ARG A 163 -13.73 5.67 3.81
N SER A 164 -13.17 6.86 3.68
CA SER A 164 -12.87 7.70 4.85
C SER A 164 -14.13 7.97 5.68
N GLY A 165 -14.05 7.74 6.99
CA GLY A 165 -15.16 7.91 7.92
C GLY A 165 -16.30 6.88 7.84
N LEU A 166 -16.18 5.84 7.00
CA LEU A 166 -17.21 4.81 6.83
C LEU A 166 -16.71 3.43 7.27
N PRO A 167 -17.62 2.54 7.73
CA PRO A 167 -17.29 1.14 7.92
C PRO A 167 -16.82 0.49 6.62
N ALA A 168 -15.94 -0.50 6.73
CA ALA A 168 -15.50 -1.27 5.58
C ALA A 168 -16.66 -2.07 4.98
N GLU A 169 -16.82 -1.99 3.66
CA GLU A 169 -17.75 -2.80 2.88
C GLU A 169 -17.04 -4.06 2.38
N CYS A 170 -17.72 -5.21 2.41
CA CYS A 170 -17.18 -6.45 1.87
C CYS A 170 -17.99 -6.88 0.64
N LEU A 171 -17.35 -6.86 -0.52
CA LEU A 171 -17.91 -7.36 -1.76
C LEU A 171 -17.50 -8.81 -1.96
N GLU A 172 -18.48 -9.72 -2.05
CA GLU A 172 -18.24 -11.14 -2.27
C GLU A 172 -18.16 -11.46 -3.76
N ASN A 173 -17.03 -12.02 -4.18
CA ASN A 173 -16.71 -12.41 -5.57
C ASN A 173 -17.16 -11.39 -6.63
N PRO A 174 -16.84 -10.09 -6.49
CA PRO A 174 -17.24 -9.09 -7.46
C PRO A 174 -16.55 -9.34 -8.80
N ALA A 175 -17.24 -8.98 -9.89
CA ALA A 175 -16.63 -8.96 -11.22
C ALA A 175 -15.71 -7.73 -11.41
N SER A 176 -16.02 -6.63 -10.72
CA SER A 176 -15.29 -5.37 -10.77
C SER A 176 -15.60 -4.50 -9.56
N VAL A 177 -14.74 -3.51 -9.27
CA VAL A 177 -14.93 -2.56 -8.16
C VAL A 177 -14.79 -1.12 -8.67
N SER A 178 -15.83 -0.30 -8.49
CA SER A 178 -15.77 1.13 -8.80
C SER A 178 -15.01 1.88 -7.71
N CYS A 179 -14.11 2.76 -8.15
CA CYS A 179 -13.31 3.64 -7.29
C CYS A 179 -13.83 5.08 -7.26
N ASP A 180 -15.04 5.31 -7.78
CA ASP A 180 -15.71 6.60 -7.68
C ASP A 180 -16.02 6.95 -6.21
N PRO A 181 -16.07 8.24 -5.86
CA PRO A 181 -15.69 9.40 -6.67
C PRO A 181 -14.18 9.73 -6.61
N VAL A 182 -13.38 8.95 -5.88
CA VAL A 182 -11.96 9.27 -5.60
C VAL A 182 -11.11 9.17 -6.86
N LEU A 183 -11.33 8.11 -7.66
CA LEU A 183 -10.75 7.94 -8.99
C LEU A 183 -11.90 7.93 -10.01
N PRO A 184 -12.28 9.10 -10.55
CA PRO A 184 -13.45 9.22 -11.42
C PRO A 184 -13.43 8.25 -12.61
N GLY A 185 -14.46 7.41 -12.72
CA GLY A 185 -14.62 6.44 -13.78
C GLY A 185 -13.61 5.28 -13.76
N PHE A 186 -12.75 5.17 -12.74
CA PHE A 186 -11.88 4.01 -12.59
C PHE A 186 -12.68 2.83 -12.03
N ILE A 187 -12.67 1.74 -12.78
CA ILE A 187 -13.28 0.47 -12.39
C ILE A 187 -12.19 -0.59 -12.50
N LEU A 188 -11.79 -1.17 -11.37
CA LEU A 188 -10.80 -2.24 -11.35
C LEU A 188 -11.48 -3.56 -11.70
N SER A 189 -11.05 -4.20 -12.79
CA SER A 189 -11.56 -5.52 -13.18
C SER A 189 -10.99 -6.60 -12.26
N MET A 190 -11.83 -7.47 -11.73
CA MET A 190 -11.33 -8.59 -10.92
C MET A 190 -10.89 -9.80 -11.75
N SER A 191 -11.18 -9.80 -13.06
CA SER A 191 -10.71 -10.83 -13.99
C SER A 191 -9.18 -10.91 -14.06
N THR A 192 -8.49 -9.80 -13.81
CA THR A 192 -7.03 -9.71 -13.74
C THR A 192 -6.46 -10.17 -12.39
N VAL A 193 -7.32 -10.47 -11.40
CA VAL A 193 -6.94 -10.78 -10.01
C VAL A 193 -7.27 -12.23 -9.60
N TRP A 194 -8.43 -12.73 -10.02
CA TRP A 194 -8.95 -14.07 -9.69
C TRP A 194 -8.15 -15.23 -10.33
#